data_AF-A0A382GIL4-F1
#
_entry.id   AF-A0A382GIL4-F1
#
_cell.length_a   1.000
_cell.length_b   1.000
_cell.length_c   1.000
_cell.angle_alpha   90.00
_cell.angle_beta   90.00
_cell.angle_gamma   90.00
#
_symmetry.space_group_name_H-M   'P 1'
#
loop_
_entity.id
_entity.type
_entity.pdbx_description
1 polymer ?
#
loop_
_entity_poly.entity_id
_entity_poly.type
_entity_poly.pdbx_seq_one_letter_code
_entity_poly.pdbx_strand_id
1 'polypeptide(L)'
;MPDALSAEQTSDWLRRGIAIAGQTVRSWEAAAHFFQVSPNVISSMPYSYFVRWMECGASLCEESPTLAAAYFEASPATMSKLRSRHIESWANLGDGLYKGTWKSSTLACRFFAESSTLLESLSFQQLENFANFLDVLSHRSYDLSSECLTLGEQIFPLVGDDKDAFLSLATTLVDTGWREVKS
;
A
#
# COMPACT_ATOMS: atom_id res chain seq x y z
N MET A 1 -17.28 18.64 6.12
CA MET A 1 -16.87 17.68 7.16
C MET A 1 -17.61 16.40 6.90
N PRO A 2 -17.08 15.21 7.24
CA PRO A 2 -17.94 14.04 7.27
C PRO A 2 -18.96 14.27 8.39
N ASP A 3 -20.23 14.41 8.06
CA ASP A 3 -21.34 14.54 9.03
C ASP A 3 -21.44 13.31 9.97
N ALA A 4 -20.60 12.29 9.75
CA ALA A 4 -20.48 11.06 10.50
C ALA A 4 -19.66 11.16 11.80
N LEU A 5 -18.95 12.27 12.05
CA LEU A 5 -18.07 12.41 13.22
C LEU A 5 -18.70 13.23 14.36
N SER A 6 -18.49 12.77 15.60
CA SER A 6 -18.73 13.59 16.78
C SER A 6 -17.73 14.75 16.87
N ALA A 7 -18.03 15.74 17.72
CA ALA A 7 -17.12 16.87 17.96
C ALA A 7 -15.75 16.41 18.50
N GLU A 8 -15.74 15.40 19.38
CA GLU A 8 -14.51 14.82 19.93
C GLU A 8 -13.70 14.10 18.85
N GLN A 9 -14.36 13.28 18.03
CA GLN A 9 -13.70 12.57 16.93
C GLN A 9 -13.16 13.53 15.86
N THR A 10 -13.85 14.64 15.63
CA THR A 10 -13.37 15.72 14.75
C THR A 10 -12.11 16.37 15.31
N SER A 11 -12.08 16.65 16.63
CA SER A 11 -10.91 17.22 17.27
C SER A 11 -9.71 16.28 17.19
N ASP A 12 -9.91 14.98 17.42
CA ASP A 12 -8.87 13.96 17.28
C ASP A 12 -8.34 13.88 15.83
N TRP A 13 -9.25 13.77 14.85
CA TRP A 13 -8.91 13.77 13.42
C TRP A 13 -8.08 15.00 13.02
N LEU A 14 -8.49 16.19 13.45
CA LEU A 14 -7.76 17.43 13.17
C LEU A 14 -6.36 17.43 13.80
N ARG A 15 -6.25 17.03 15.08
CA ARG A 15 -4.95 16.94 15.77
C ARG A 15 -4.02 15.97 15.06
N ARG A 16 -4.52 14.82 14.62
CA ARG A 16 -3.72 13.81 13.89
C ARG A 16 -3.24 14.35 12.55
N GLY A 17 -4.10 15.02 11.77
CA GLY A 17 -3.67 15.63 10.51
C GLY A 17 -2.64 16.75 10.68
N ILE A 18 -2.76 17.56 11.74
CA ILE A 18 -1.75 18.57 12.10
C ILE A 18 -0.43 17.90 12.52
N ALA A 19 -0.50 16.81 13.30
CA ALA A 19 0.67 16.06 13.71
C ALA A 19 1.42 15.49 12.49
N ILE A 20 0.70 14.88 11.54
CA ILE A 20 1.27 14.40 10.26
C ILE A 20 1.99 15.56 9.55
N ALA A 21 1.33 16.71 9.38
CA ALA A 21 1.92 17.87 8.69
C ALA A 21 3.23 18.36 9.34
N GLY A 22 3.37 18.16 10.65
CA GLY A 22 4.51 18.61 11.45
C GLY A 22 5.69 17.63 11.57
N GLN A 23 5.59 16.40 11.05
CA GLN A 23 6.65 15.39 11.22
C GLN A 23 7.94 15.77 10.49
N THR A 24 7.85 16.25 9.25
CA THR A 24 9.00 16.69 8.44
C THR A 24 8.64 17.88 7.54
N VAL A 25 9.65 18.55 6.97
CA VAL A 25 9.47 19.73 6.09
C VAL A 25 8.53 19.47 4.89
N ARG A 26 8.42 18.22 4.40
CA ARG A 26 7.55 17.85 3.27
C ARG A 26 6.28 17.08 3.69
N SER A 27 6.04 16.88 4.98
CA SER A 27 4.88 16.08 5.44
C SER A 27 3.52 16.76 5.23
N TRP A 28 3.53 18.05 4.87
CA TRP A 28 2.31 18.79 4.53
C TRP A 28 1.56 18.18 3.34
N GLU A 29 2.25 17.55 2.37
CA GLU A 29 1.62 16.88 1.22
C GLU A 29 0.81 15.67 1.68
N ALA A 30 1.40 14.82 2.53
CA ALA A 30 0.71 13.68 3.12
C ALA A 30 -0.50 14.13 3.96
N ALA A 31 -0.36 15.18 4.75
CA ALA A 31 -1.46 15.76 5.52
C ALA A 31 -2.59 16.33 4.62
N ALA A 32 -2.24 16.95 3.49
CA ALA A 32 -3.21 17.44 2.52
C ALA A 32 -4.04 16.28 1.94
N HIS A 33 -3.39 15.20 1.50
CA HIS A 33 -4.08 13.99 1.05
C HIS A 33 -4.94 13.37 2.16
N PHE A 34 -4.39 13.24 3.37
CA PHE A 34 -5.13 12.76 4.55
C PHE A 34 -6.45 13.52 4.72
N PHE A 35 -6.42 14.85 4.76
CA PHE A 35 -7.62 15.66 4.94
C PHE A 35 -8.57 15.55 3.75
N GLN A 36 -8.05 15.54 2.53
CA GLN A 36 -8.83 15.43 1.30
C GLN A 36 -9.60 14.11 1.21
N VAL A 37 -8.95 12.99 1.55
CA VAL A 37 -9.52 11.65 1.36
C VAL A 37 -10.30 11.14 2.57
N SER A 38 -10.07 11.70 3.76
CA SER A 38 -10.70 11.28 5.02
C SER A 38 -12.23 11.11 4.93
N PRO A 39 -13.02 12.02 4.33
CA PRO A 39 -14.47 11.86 4.22
C PRO A 39 -14.91 10.62 3.44
N ASN A 40 -14.14 10.21 2.42
CA ASN A 40 -14.44 9.04 1.60
C ASN A 40 -13.99 7.74 2.31
N VAL A 41 -12.90 7.80 3.06
CA VAL A 41 -12.39 6.64 3.79
C VAL A 41 -13.30 6.31 4.96
N ILE A 42 -13.72 7.31 5.74
CA ILE A 42 -14.57 7.07 6.92
C ILE A 42 -15.97 6.59 6.55
N SER A 43 -16.50 6.94 5.38
CA SER A 43 -17.79 6.41 4.93
C SER A 43 -17.73 4.91 4.57
N SER A 44 -16.52 4.36 4.39
CA SER A 44 -16.28 2.97 4.02
C SER A 44 -16.00 2.06 5.22
N MET A 45 -15.88 2.59 6.44
CA MET A 45 -15.50 1.80 7.61
C MET A 45 -15.98 2.38 8.96
N PRO A 46 -16.12 1.55 10.01
CA PRO A 46 -16.32 2.04 11.37
C PRO A 46 -15.16 2.94 11.85
N TYR A 47 -15.46 3.86 12.75
CA TYR A 47 -14.47 4.82 13.28
C TYR A 47 -13.23 4.14 13.90
N SER A 48 -13.36 2.98 14.53
CA SER A 48 -12.22 2.23 15.09
C SER A 48 -11.19 1.84 14.03
N TYR A 49 -11.64 1.49 12.82
CA TYR A 49 -10.77 1.19 11.69
C TYR A 49 -10.26 2.46 11.03
N PHE A 50 -11.06 3.53 11.04
CA PHE A 50 -10.60 4.85 10.60
C PHE A 50 -9.41 5.30 11.43
N VAL A 51 -9.45 5.14 12.76
CA VAL A 51 -8.29 5.43 13.64
C VAL A 51 -7.05 4.63 13.24
N ARG A 52 -7.18 3.32 13.02
CA ARG A 52 -6.06 2.48 12.54
C ARG A 52 -5.50 2.97 11.20
N TRP A 53 -6.38 3.33 10.27
CA TRP A 53 -5.98 3.91 8.99
C TRP A 53 -5.17 5.20 9.16
N MET A 54 -5.57 6.09 10.08
CA MET A 54 -4.83 7.31 10.41
C MET A 54 -3.47 6.99 11.02
N GLU A 55 -3.39 5.99 11.92
CA GLU A 55 -2.16 5.56 12.59
C GLU A 55 -1.15 4.95 11.62
N CYS A 56 -1.60 4.08 10.71
CA CYS A 56 -0.78 3.53 9.65
C CYS A 56 -0.20 4.66 8.77
N GLY A 57 -1.03 5.60 8.33
CA GLY A 57 -0.56 6.72 7.51
C GLY A 57 0.42 7.65 8.24
N ALA A 58 0.23 7.87 9.54
CA ALA A 58 1.17 8.62 10.36
C ALA A 58 2.52 7.89 10.53
N SER A 59 2.49 6.57 10.75
CA SER A 59 3.71 5.74 10.83
C SER A 59 4.47 5.74 9.49
N LEU A 60 3.77 5.56 8.37
CA LEU A 60 4.38 5.64 7.03
C LEU A 60 4.99 7.01 6.77
N CYS A 61 4.44 8.08 7.35
CA CYS A 61 4.93 9.45 7.15
C CYS A 61 6.24 9.71 7.92
N GLU A 62 6.43 9.03 9.05
CA GLU A 62 7.71 9.04 9.80
C GLU A 62 8.82 8.37 8.98
N GLU A 63 8.51 7.26 8.31
CA GLU A 63 9.45 6.57 7.41
C GLU A 63 9.70 7.37 6.13
N SER A 64 8.64 7.82 5.46
CA SER A 64 8.72 8.63 4.26
C SER A 64 7.42 9.39 3.97
N PRO A 65 7.45 10.74 3.94
CA PRO A 65 6.27 11.54 3.58
C PRO A 65 5.66 11.19 2.22
N THR A 66 6.49 10.80 1.23
CA THR A 66 6.00 10.41 -0.09
C THR A 66 5.25 9.08 -0.06
N LEU A 67 5.63 8.17 0.85
CA LEU A 67 4.98 6.89 1.04
C LEU A 67 3.61 7.07 1.67
N ALA A 68 3.52 7.90 2.72
CA ALA A 68 2.25 8.27 3.34
C ALA A 68 1.31 8.99 2.38
N ALA A 69 1.81 9.91 1.55
CA ALA A 69 1.01 10.56 0.52
C ALA A 69 0.38 9.54 -0.45
N ALA A 70 1.18 8.60 -0.97
CA ALA A 70 0.70 7.55 -1.86
C ALA A 70 -0.33 6.62 -1.18
N TYR A 71 -0.09 6.25 0.08
CA TYR A 71 -1.04 5.46 0.88
C TYR A 71 -2.38 6.21 1.04
N PHE A 72 -2.36 7.47 1.44
CA PHE A 72 -3.57 8.27 1.62
C PHE A 72 -4.31 8.49 0.31
N GLU A 73 -3.59 8.82 -0.77
CA GLU A 73 -4.17 9.02 -2.10
C GLU A 73 -4.87 7.76 -2.62
N ALA A 74 -4.25 6.58 -2.47
CA ALA A 74 -4.82 5.32 -2.90
C ALA A 74 -5.96 4.81 -2.00
N SER A 75 -6.06 5.31 -0.77
CA SER A 75 -6.95 4.75 0.26
C SER A 75 -8.43 4.70 -0.14
N PRO A 76 -9.07 5.75 -0.70
CA PRO A 76 -10.49 5.67 -1.06
C PRO A 76 -10.81 4.52 -2.03
N ALA A 77 -9.99 4.37 -3.08
CA ALA A 77 -10.19 3.33 -4.08
C ALA A 77 -9.93 1.94 -3.47
N THR A 78 -8.87 1.80 -2.69
CA THR A 78 -8.51 0.53 -2.05
C THR A 78 -9.53 0.11 -0.98
N MET A 79 -9.99 1.02 -0.12
CA MET A 79 -10.95 0.71 0.95
C MET A 79 -12.34 0.31 0.44
N SER A 80 -12.68 0.66 -0.81
CA SER A 80 -13.91 0.16 -1.46
C SER A 80 -13.85 -1.34 -1.79
N LYS A 81 -12.65 -1.94 -1.86
CA LYS A 81 -12.39 -3.33 -2.25
C LYS A 81 -11.76 -4.14 -1.10
N LEU A 82 -11.03 -3.48 -0.22
CA LEU A 82 -10.31 -4.07 0.90
C LEU A 82 -11.16 -4.06 2.17
N ARG A 83 -11.28 -5.21 2.84
CA ARG A 83 -11.93 -5.27 4.15
C ARG A 83 -11.10 -4.51 5.19
N SER A 84 -11.74 -3.72 6.05
CA SER A 84 -11.07 -2.83 7.01
C SER A 84 -10.09 -3.54 7.96
N ARG A 85 -10.28 -4.84 8.24
CA ARG A 85 -9.35 -5.65 9.04
C ARG A 85 -7.94 -5.78 8.43
N HIS A 86 -7.80 -5.55 7.13
CA HIS A 86 -6.55 -5.70 6.38
C HIS A 86 -5.80 -4.37 6.19
N ILE A 87 -6.29 -3.26 6.76
CA ILE A 87 -5.67 -1.93 6.63
C ILE A 87 -4.21 -1.94 7.09
N GLU A 88 -3.96 -2.49 8.28
CA GLU A 88 -2.60 -2.57 8.85
C GLU A 88 -1.69 -3.46 8.00
N SER A 89 -2.18 -4.64 7.59
CA SER A 89 -1.44 -5.52 6.70
C SER A 89 -1.10 -4.83 5.37
N TRP A 90 -2.05 -4.13 4.76
CA TRP A 90 -1.82 -3.42 3.50
C TRP A 90 -0.79 -2.30 3.63
N ALA A 91 -0.86 -1.51 4.71
CA ALA A 91 0.15 -0.50 5.01
C ALA A 91 1.55 -1.15 5.19
N ASN A 92 1.63 -2.26 5.92
CA ASN A 92 2.88 -2.99 6.15
C ASN A 92 3.45 -3.60 4.86
N LEU A 93 2.64 -3.97 3.87
CA LEU A 93 3.14 -4.42 2.57
C LEU A 93 3.88 -3.29 1.83
N GLY A 94 3.28 -2.10 1.78
CA GLY A 94 3.91 -0.94 1.15
C GLY A 94 5.16 -0.47 1.91
N ASP A 95 5.10 -0.45 3.24
CA ASP A 95 6.27 -0.19 4.09
C ASP A 95 7.38 -1.22 3.87
N GLY A 96 7.01 -2.50 3.81
CA GLY A 96 7.95 -3.60 3.57
C GLY A 96 8.71 -3.46 2.24
N LEU A 97 8.09 -2.90 1.20
CA LEU A 97 8.75 -2.63 -0.09
C LEU A 97 9.71 -1.42 -0.03
N TYR A 98 9.57 -0.56 0.96
CA TYR A 98 10.42 0.60 1.16
C TYR A 98 11.70 0.24 1.94
N LYS A 99 12.87 0.57 1.37
CA LYS A 99 14.19 0.26 1.95
C LYS A 99 15.08 1.51 2.10
N GLY A 100 14.48 2.70 2.22
CA GLY A 100 15.22 3.96 2.37
C GLY A 100 15.85 4.52 1.09
N THR A 101 15.60 3.93 -0.08
CA THR A 101 16.13 4.41 -1.37
C THR A 101 15.02 5.03 -2.23
N TRP A 102 15.40 5.90 -3.17
CA TRP A 102 14.43 6.45 -4.12
C TRP A 102 13.77 5.36 -5.00
N LYS A 103 14.52 4.31 -5.40
CA LYS A 103 13.98 3.20 -6.18
C LYS A 103 12.95 2.38 -5.39
N SER A 104 13.26 2.05 -4.14
CA SER A 104 12.32 1.36 -3.25
C SER A 104 11.10 2.23 -2.94
N SER A 105 11.29 3.55 -2.78
CA SER A 105 10.17 4.49 -2.61
C SER A 105 9.26 4.48 -3.82
N THR A 106 9.81 4.53 -5.04
CA THR A 106 9.01 4.46 -6.27
C THR A 106 8.21 3.16 -6.33
N LEU A 107 8.84 2.02 -6.07
CA LEU A 107 8.15 0.72 -6.06
C LEU A 107 7.00 0.69 -5.04
N ALA A 108 7.25 1.12 -3.81
CA ALA A 108 6.26 1.14 -2.73
C ALA A 108 5.10 2.10 -3.01
N CYS A 109 5.38 3.32 -3.50
CA CYS A 109 4.34 4.28 -3.90
C CYS A 109 3.48 3.72 -5.05
N ARG A 110 4.10 3.08 -6.06
CA ARG A 110 3.37 2.43 -7.15
C ARG A 110 2.52 1.27 -6.65
N PHE A 111 3.03 0.45 -5.72
CA PHE A 111 2.25 -0.62 -5.11
C PHE A 111 0.96 -0.09 -4.48
N PHE A 112 1.02 1.02 -3.74
CA PHE A 112 -0.19 1.64 -3.20
C PHE A 112 -1.14 2.12 -4.30
N ALA A 113 -0.63 2.83 -5.30
CA ALA A 113 -1.44 3.34 -6.41
C ALA A 113 -2.16 2.23 -7.20
N GLU A 114 -1.48 1.11 -7.44
CA GLU A 114 -1.97 -0.03 -8.25
C GLU A 114 -2.77 -1.05 -7.40
N SER A 115 -2.72 -0.95 -6.06
CA SER A 115 -3.39 -1.88 -5.14
C SER A 115 -4.89 -2.03 -5.41
N SER A 116 -5.57 -0.92 -5.70
CA SER A 116 -7.02 -0.97 -5.94
C SER A 116 -7.37 -1.74 -7.23
N THR A 117 -6.56 -1.61 -8.28
CA THR A 117 -6.73 -2.35 -9.54
C THR A 117 -6.40 -3.82 -9.35
N LEU A 118 -5.29 -4.14 -8.67
CA LEU A 118 -4.89 -5.51 -8.38
C LEU A 118 -5.97 -6.26 -7.59
N LEU A 119 -6.61 -5.61 -6.62
CA LEU A 119 -7.72 -6.17 -5.83
C LEU A 119 -9.01 -6.44 -6.63
N GLU A 120 -9.09 -6.03 -7.91
CA GLU A 120 -10.19 -6.47 -8.80
C GLU A 120 -10.02 -7.92 -9.25
N SER A 121 -8.77 -8.41 -9.28
CA SER A 121 -8.43 -9.75 -9.77
C SER A 121 -7.83 -10.66 -8.70
N LEU A 122 -7.27 -10.07 -7.63
CA LEU A 122 -6.61 -10.75 -6.52
C LEU A 122 -7.46 -10.74 -5.26
N SER A 123 -7.45 -11.87 -4.54
CA SER A 123 -7.77 -11.84 -3.11
C SER A 123 -6.68 -11.09 -2.33
N PHE A 124 -6.98 -10.65 -1.11
CA PHE A 124 -5.96 -9.99 -0.28
C PHE A 124 -4.75 -10.90 0.00
N GLN A 125 -4.98 -12.21 0.21
CA GLN A 125 -3.88 -13.17 0.41
C GLN A 125 -2.97 -13.26 -0.81
N GLN A 126 -3.55 -13.21 -2.02
CA GLN A 126 -2.79 -13.20 -3.26
C GLN A 126 -2.02 -11.88 -3.45
N LEU A 127 -2.60 -10.74 -3.02
CA LEU A 127 -1.90 -9.46 -3.00
C LEU A 127 -0.69 -9.50 -2.04
N GLU A 128 -0.83 -10.11 -0.86
CA GLU A 128 0.29 -10.33 0.07
C GLU A 128 1.39 -11.18 -0.57
N ASN A 129 1.01 -12.30 -1.19
CA ASN A 129 1.96 -13.17 -1.88
C ASN A 129 2.67 -12.45 -3.04
N PHE A 130 1.94 -11.62 -3.78
CA PHE A 130 2.50 -10.83 -4.86
C PHE A 130 3.45 -9.73 -4.36
N ALA A 131 3.08 -9.00 -3.30
CA ALA A 131 3.96 -8.02 -2.68
C ALA A 131 5.26 -8.66 -2.15
N ASN A 132 5.18 -9.85 -1.55
CA ASN A 132 6.34 -10.62 -1.12
C ASN A 132 7.23 -11.03 -2.32
N PHE A 133 6.62 -11.47 -3.42
CA PHE A 133 7.35 -11.75 -4.66
C PHE A 133 8.09 -10.51 -5.19
N LEU A 134 7.42 -9.34 -5.19
CA LEU A 134 8.02 -8.07 -5.58
C LEU A 134 9.19 -7.69 -4.66
N ASP A 135 9.05 -7.85 -3.34
CA ASP A 135 10.14 -7.58 -2.39
C ASP A 135 11.36 -8.47 -2.69
N VAL A 136 11.18 -9.78 -2.86
CA VAL A 136 12.26 -10.71 -3.23
C VAL A 136 12.91 -10.32 -4.55
N LEU A 137 12.12 -9.98 -5.57
CA LEU A 137 12.63 -9.57 -6.88
C LEU A 137 13.38 -8.22 -6.81
N SER A 138 12.93 -7.30 -5.97
CA SER A 138 13.50 -5.96 -5.83
C SER A 138 14.95 -5.99 -5.30
N HIS A 139 15.29 -6.98 -4.47
CA HIS A 139 16.67 -7.24 -4.03
C HIS A 139 17.64 -7.51 -5.20
N ARG A 140 17.13 -7.92 -6.37
CA ARG A 140 17.90 -8.08 -7.61
C ARG A 140 17.79 -6.84 -8.48
N SER A 141 16.56 -6.39 -8.72
CA SER A 141 16.28 -5.26 -9.59
C SER A 141 14.93 -4.65 -9.27
N TYR A 142 14.96 -3.41 -8.75
CA TYR A 142 13.76 -2.59 -8.59
C TYR A 142 13.06 -2.30 -9.92
N ASP A 143 13.81 -2.25 -11.02
CA ASP A 143 13.27 -1.97 -12.35
C ASP A 143 12.41 -3.16 -12.83
N LEU A 144 12.92 -4.39 -12.69
CA LEU A 144 12.16 -5.62 -12.96
C LEU A 144 10.96 -5.77 -12.02
N SER A 145 11.14 -5.49 -10.72
CA SER A 145 10.02 -5.52 -9.77
C SER A 145 8.92 -4.52 -10.15
N SER A 146 9.28 -3.31 -10.56
CA SER A 146 8.30 -2.29 -10.98
C SER A 146 7.58 -2.67 -12.27
N GLU A 147 8.29 -3.32 -13.20
CA GLU A 147 7.69 -3.87 -14.42
C GLU A 147 6.72 -5.01 -14.09
N CYS A 148 7.12 -5.95 -13.23
CA CYS A 148 6.24 -7.03 -12.77
C CYS A 148 4.99 -6.52 -12.08
N LEU A 149 5.09 -5.46 -11.26
CA LEU A 149 3.95 -4.80 -10.64
C LEU A 149 2.94 -4.33 -11.71
N THR A 150 3.43 -3.63 -12.73
CA THR A 150 2.63 -3.13 -13.87
C THR A 150 1.98 -4.28 -14.67
N LEU A 151 2.76 -5.34 -14.93
CA LEU A 151 2.28 -6.51 -15.67
C LEU A 151 1.26 -7.32 -14.87
N GLY A 152 1.35 -7.31 -13.53
CA GLY A 152 0.42 -8.00 -12.65
C GLY A 152 -1.04 -7.64 -12.91
N GLU A 153 -1.34 -6.35 -13.11
CA GLU A 153 -2.68 -5.86 -13.44
C GLU A 153 -3.26 -6.52 -14.71
N GLN A 154 -2.41 -6.84 -15.68
CA GLN A 154 -2.82 -7.45 -16.95
C GLN A 154 -2.82 -8.98 -16.90
N ILE A 155 -1.86 -9.57 -16.20
CA ILE A 155 -1.64 -11.02 -16.17
C ILE A 155 -2.64 -11.72 -15.25
N PHE A 156 -2.90 -11.20 -14.05
CA PHE A 156 -3.74 -11.90 -13.09
C PHE A 156 -5.17 -12.17 -13.58
N PRO A 157 -5.84 -11.25 -14.30
CA PRO A 157 -7.12 -11.57 -14.93
C PRO A 157 -7.06 -12.74 -15.92
N LEU A 158 -5.93 -12.91 -16.62
CA LEU A 158 -5.74 -13.96 -17.63
C LEU A 158 -5.40 -15.33 -17.01
N VAL A 159 -4.72 -15.35 -15.87
CA VAL A 159 -4.33 -16.58 -15.16
C VAL A 159 -5.55 -17.28 -14.52
N GLY A 160 -6.64 -16.56 -14.26
CA GLY A 160 -7.88 -17.17 -13.77
C GLY A 160 -7.76 -17.72 -12.36
N ASP A 161 -7.99 -19.01 -12.16
CA ASP A 161 -7.97 -19.66 -10.84
C ASP A 161 -6.55 -20.11 -10.42
N ASP A 162 -5.60 -20.17 -11.35
CA ASP A 162 -4.25 -20.69 -11.11
C ASP A 162 -3.27 -19.65 -10.52
N LYS A 163 -3.77 -18.52 -10.00
CA LYS A 163 -2.95 -17.38 -9.54
C LYS A 163 -1.97 -17.77 -8.45
N ASP A 164 -2.40 -18.61 -7.51
CA ASP A 164 -1.54 -19.06 -6.41
C ASP A 164 -0.40 -19.97 -6.92
N ALA A 165 -0.70 -20.87 -7.85
CA ALA A 165 0.31 -21.72 -8.48
C ALA A 165 1.28 -20.88 -9.33
N PHE A 166 0.77 -19.89 -10.07
CA PHE A 166 1.58 -18.96 -10.85
C PHE A 166 2.53 -18.15 -9.96
N LEU A 167 2.04 -17.56 -8.87
CA LEU A 167 2.87 -16.81 -7.92
C LEU A 167 3.91 -17.71 -7.26
N SER A 168 3.53 -18.91 -6.83
CA SER A 168 4.46 -19.87 -6.23
C SER A 168 5.59 -20.26 -7.20
N LEU A 169 5.26 -20.50 -8.47
CA LEU A 169 6.24 -20.81 -9.50
C LEU A 169 7.15 -19.61 -9.77
N ALA A 170 6.59 -18.41 -9.92
CA ALA A 170 7.34 -17.18 -10.16
C ALA A 170 8.34 -16.91 -9.03
N THR A 171 7.92 -17.01 -7.77
CA THR A 171 8.81 -16.87 -6.61
C THR A 171 9.90 -17.94 -6.61
N THR A 172 9.54 -19.21 -6.86
CA THR A 172 10.51 -20.30 -6.94
C THR A 172 11.56 -20.05 -8.03
N LEU A 173 11.16 -19.57 -9.21
CA LEU A 173 12.07 -19.27 -10.31
C LEU A 173 13.06 -18.15 -9.97
N VAL A 174 12.61 -17.11 -9.26
CA VAL A 174 13.50 -16.05 -8.77
C VAL A 174 14.54 -16.59 -7.79
N ASP A 175 14.15 -17.57 -6.97
CA ASP A 175 15.04 -18.23 -6.01
C ASP A 175 15.99 -19.26 -6.66
N THR A 176 15.48 -20.11 -7.55
CA THR A 176 16.20 -21.26 -8.13
C THR A 176 16.97 -20.93 -9.39
N GLY A 177 16.41 -20.11 -10.29
CA GLY A 177 17.09 -19.67 -11.51
C GLY A 177 18.41 -18.95 -11.20
N TRP A 178 18.53 -18.44 -9.98
CA TRP A 178 19.75 -17.84 -9.47
C TRP A 178 20.80 -18.84 -8.94
N ARG A 179 20.39 -20.04 -8.49
CA ARG A 179 21.33 -21.09 -8.04
C ARG A 179 22.14 -21.65 -9.21
N GLU A 180 21.56 -21.73 -10.40
CA GLU A 180 22.22 -22.27 -11.59
C GLU A 180 23.18 -21.26 -12.28
N VAL A 181 22.98 -19.95 -12.12
CA VAL A 181 23.88 -18.92 -12.70
C VAL A 181 25.15 -18.71 -11.86
N LYS A 182 25.17 -19.21 -10.62
CA LYS A 182 26.32 -19.13 -9.71
C LYS A 182 27.22 -20.38 -9.69
N SER A 183 26.90 -21.42 -10.46
CA SER A 183 27.74 -22.61 -10.66
C SER A 183 28.53 -22.51 -11.95
#